data_AF-A0A3V8I9F6-F1
#
_entry.id   AF-A0A3V8I9F6-F1
#
_cell.length_a   1.000
_cell.length_b   1.000
_cell.length_c   1.000
_cell.angle_alpha   90.00
_cell.angle_beta   90.00
_cell.angle_gamma   90.00
#
_symmetry.space_group_name_H-M   'P 1'
#
loop_
_entity.id
_entity.type
_entity.pdbx_description
1 polymer ?
#
loop_
_entity_poly.entity_id
_entity_poly.type
_entity_poly.pdbx_seq_one_letter_code
_entity_poly.pdbx_strand_id
1 'polypeptide(L)'
;MIRKEWLELEPEVLPLSTHRGMLDQTLLFEATSVEEVNWLIKNGVDINHRNFVGKTALWKSGYYDYEIEIIDRLFEAGINPDLLNYDGDHVLSGMGYFGHPEIFMKHKDKIKTKEIHIKSIHLSHIEKMREGIEILLQNDFKVFYSNLMRIEDITTWDEEQAWYRTEQENINMKTYYMKKRNDYIDFLEYLKERKVYSRLFNIRLNSNDITLFDIDEMIEKLRLMKPELYIVK
;
A
#
# COMPACT_ATOMS: atom_id res chain seq x y z
N MET A 1 7.01 27.99 14.57
CA MET A 1 5.80 28.39 15.32
C MET A 1 4.64 28.24 14.37
N ILE A 2 3.93 27.12 14.41
CA ILE A 2 2.79 26.86 13.50
C ILE A 2 1.50 27.17 14.28
N ARG A 3 0.59 27.92 13.68
CA ARG A 3 -0.58 28.54 14.33
C ARG A 3 -1.68 27.52 14.61
N LYS A 4 -2.43 27.71 15.70
CA LYS A 4 -3.58 26.86 16.13
C LYS A 4 -4.68 26.70 15.09
N GLU A 5 -4.74 27.60 14.11
CA GLU A 5 -5.71 27.62 13.01
C GLU A 5 -5.53 26.44 12.02
N TRP A 6 -4.44 25.66 12.16
CA TRP A 6 -4.03 24.59 11.24
C TRP A 6 -4.33 23.19 11.78
N LEU A 7 -5.07 23.10 12.90
CA LEU A 7 -5.43 21.84 13.54
C LEU A 7 -6.57 21.11 12.81
N GLU A 8 -7.26 21.79 11.89
CA GLU A 8 -8.19 21.21 10.92
C GLU A 8 -7.99 21.93 9.58
N LEU A 9 -7.65 21.20 8.51
CA LEU A 9 -7.59 21.78 7.16
C LEU A 9 -9.02 21.87 6.62
N GLU A 10 -9.66 23.02 6.78
CA GLU A 10 -10.99 23.24 6.21
C GLU A 10 -10.95 23.16 4.66
N PRO A 11 -11.84 22.40 4.01
CA PRO A 11 -11.84 22.17 2.56
C PRO A 11 -11.90 23.45 1.70
N GLU A 12 -12.41 24.54 2.26
CA GLU A 12 -12.73 25.79 1.56
C GLU A 12 -11.50 26.65 1.24
N VAL A 13 -10.37 26.38 1.90
CA VAL A 13 -9.12 27.18 1.77
C VAL A 13 -8.13 26.56 0.78
N LEU A 14 -8.42 25.37 0.23
CA LEU A 14 -7.49 24.66 -0.65
C LEU A 14 -7.80 24.92 -2.13
N PRO A 15 -6.80 25.29 -2.96
CA PRO A 15 -7.00 25.44 -4.40
C PRO A 15 -7.39 24.09 -5.02
N LEU A 16 -8.30 24.11 -6.00
CA LEU A 16 -8.87 22.97 -6.73
C LEU A 16 -7.84 21.96 -7.30
N SER A 17 -6.54 22.32 -7.33
CA SER A 17 -5.42 21.49 -7.78
C SER A 17 -4.71 20.70 -6.67
N THR A 18 -5.13 20.83 -5.41
CA THR A 18 -4.63 19.96 -4.34
C THR A 18 -5.09 18.53 -4.60
N HIS A 19 -4.13 17.60 -4.65
CA HIS A 19 -4.42 16.18 -4.84
C HIS A 19 -5.53 15.75 -3.89
N ARG A 20 -6.59 15.10 -4.41
CA ARG A 20 -7.71 14.53 -3.61
C ARG A 20 -7.24 13.80 -2.34
N GLY A 21 -6.01 13.27 -2.37
CA GLY A 21 -5.27 12.70 -1.24
C GLY A 21 -5.18 13.54 0.04
N MET A 22 -5.08 14.87 -0.07
CA MET A 22 -4.81 15.78 1.06
C MET A 22 -6.08 16.38 1.68
N LEU A 23 -7.26 16.11 1.10
CA LEU A 23 -8.52 16.54 1.70
C LEU A 23 -8.80 15.66 2.93
N ASP A 24 -9.07 16.31 4.06
CA ASP A 24 -9.40 15.64 5.32
C ASP A 24 -8.25 14.81 5.92
N GLN A 25 -7.00 15.29 5.86
CA GLN A 25 -5.87 14.69 6.57
C GLN A 25 -5.36 15.61 7.67
N THR A 26 -5.08 15.05 8.85
CA THR A 26 -4.34 15.77 9.90
C THR A 26 -2.84 15.68 9.64
N LEU A 27 -2.06 16.57 10.26
CA LEU A 27 -0.59 16.55 10.17
C LEU A 27 0.04 15.24 10.70
N LEU A 28 -0.71 14.40 11.40
CA LEU A 28 -0.24 13.11 11.91
C LEU A 28 0.12 12.13 10.78
N PHE A 29 -0.54 12.23 9.62
CA PHE A 29 -0.25 11.39 8.44
C PHE A 29 1.16 11.65 7.90
N GLU A 30 1.60 12.90 7.97
CA GLU A 30 2.87 13.40 7.43
C GLU A 30 3.99 13.46 8.47
N ALA A 31 3.72 13.07 9.72
CA ALA A 31 4.77 13.06 10.76
C ALA A 31 5.95 12.18 10.32
N THR A 32 7.16 12.68 10.53
CA THR A 32 8.43 12.03 10.17
C THR A 32 9.33 11.77 11.38
N SER A 33 8.88 12.17 12.58
CA SER A 33 9.59 11.91 13.84
C SER A 33 8.64 11.62 15.00
N VAL A 34 9.17 10.95 16.02
CA VAL A 34 8.46 10.71 17.29
C VAL A 34 8.12 12.02 18.01
N GLU A 35 8.99 13.03 17.91
CA GLU A 35 8.79 14.37 18.46
C GLU A 35 7.57 15.06 17.85
N GLU A 36 7.41 14.97 16.52
CA GLU A 36 6.24 15.51 15.83
C GLU A 36 4.96 14.80 16.25
N VAL A 37 4.96 13.46 16.29
CA VAL A 37 3.82 12.66 16.76
C VAL A 37 3.41 13.09 18.18
N ASN A 38 4.39 13.17 19.09
CA ASN A 38 4.17 13.61 20.47
C ASN A 38 3.58 15.01 20.55
N TRP A 39 4.13 15.95 19.79
CA TRP A 39 3.68 17.33 19.78
C TRP A 39 2.25 17.45 19.25
N LEU A 40 1.92 16.74 18.16
CA LEU A 40 0.59 16.75 17.56
C LEU A 40 -0.46 16.18 18.52
N ILE A 41 -0.20 15.01 19.12
CA ILE A 41 -1.11 14.38 20.09
C ILE A 41 -1.30 15.27 21.32
N LYS A 42 -0.23 15.88 21.83
CA LYS A 42 -0.30 16.82 22.96
C LYS A 42 -1.16 18.06 22.65
N ASN A 43 -1.22 18.47 21.39
CA ASN A 43 -2.04 19.60 20.94
C ASN A 43 -3.46 19.19 20.53
N GLY A 44 -3.87 17.94 20.76
CA GLY A 44 -5.25 17.49 20.59
C GLY A 44 -5.60 17.00 19.20
N VAL A 45 -4.61 16.71 18.34
CA VAL A 45 -4.87 16.01 17.07
C VAL A 45 -5.48 14.64 17.38
N ASP A 46 -6.61 14.32 16.73
CA ASP A 46 -7.22 12.99 16.85
C ASP A 46 -6.30 11.93 16.24
N ILE A 47 -5.77 11.06 17.09
CA ILE A 47 -4.91 9.95 16.69
C ILE A 47 -5.64 8.94 15.79
N ASN A 48 -6.96 8.88 15.89
CA ASN A 48 -7.82 7.99 15.13
C ASN A 48 -8.48 8.68 13.93
N HIS A 49 -8.04 9.89 13.57
CA HIS A 49 -8.53 10.60 12.40
C HIS A 49 -8.45 9.70 11.17
N ARG A 50 -9.54 9.64 10.41
CA ARG A 50 -9.64 8.87 9.17
C ARG A 50 -9.76 9.85 8.02
N ASN A 51 -8.88 9.73 7.04
CA ASN A 51 -8.94 10.56 5.85
C ASN A 51 -10.14 10.21 4.95
N PHE A 52 -10.28 10.90 3.82
CA PHE A 52 -11.39 10.69 2.87
C PHE A 52 -11.52 9.26 2.29
N VAL A 53 -10.52 8.38 2.44
CA VAL A 53 -10.60 6.94 2.10
C VAL A 53 -10.70 6.05 3.33
N GLY A 54 -10.90 6.62 4.52
CA GLY A 54 -11.08 5.92 5.78
C GLY A 54 -9.77 5.45 6.42
N LYS A 55 -8.60 5.83 5.88
CA LYS A 55 -7.29 5.43 6.41
C LYS A 55 -6.90 6.29 7.60
N THR A 56 -6.30 5.70 8.62
CA THR A 56 -5.65 6.40 9.75
C THR A 56 -4.15 6.61 9.49
N ALA A 57 -3.46 7.31 10.40
CA ALA A 57 -2.02 7.50 10.33
C ALA A 57 -1.19 6.19 10.39
N LEU A 58 -1.78 5.06 10.80
CA LEU A 58 -1.11 3.74 10.71
C LEU A 58 -0.94 3.25 9.27
N TRP A 59 -1.65 3.81 8.29
CA TRP A 59 -1.52 3.46 6.88
C TRP A 59 -0.29 4.10 6.21
N LYS A 60 0.83 4.16 6.96
CA LYS A 60 2.16 4.53 6.46
C LYS A 60 2.54 3.68 5.25
N SER A 61 3.54 4.15 4.51
CA SER A 61 3.84 3.58 3.20
C SER A 61 4.63 2.27 3.26
N GLY A 62 5.41 2.06 4.31
CA GLY A 62 6.32 0.93 4.50
C GLY A 62 7.68 1.11 3.82
N TYR A 63 7.97 2.30 3.28
CA TYR A 63 9.19 2.54 2.48
C TYR A 63 10.39 2.99 3.29
N TYR A 64 10.19 3.53 4.50
CA TYR A 64 11.26 4.19 5.24
C TYR A 64 11.37 3.65 6.65
N ASP A 65 12.59 3.32 7.07
CA ASP A 65 12.85 2.76 8.40
C ASP A 65 12.43 3.71 9.54
N TYR A 66 12.43 5.02 9.31
CA TYR A 66 11.92 5.98 10.31
C TYR A 66 10.42 5.77 10.61
N GLU A 67 9.66 5.19 9.68
CA GLU A 67 8.25 4.88 9.90
C GLU A 67 8.09 3.82 11.01
N ILE A 68 9.10 2.98 11.28
CA ILE A 68 9.07 1.98 12.36
C ILE A 68 8.87 2.68 13.71
N GLU A 69 9.70 3.67 14.02
CA GLU A 69 9.64 4.41 15.30
C GLU A 69 8.32 5.19 15.42
N ILE A 70 7.81 5.72 14.31
CA ILE A 70 6.53 6.42 14.25
C ILE A 70 5.37 5.45 14.51
N ILE A 71 5.34 4.31 13.82
CA ILE A 71 4.31 3.29 14.01
C ILE A 71 4.32 2.79 15.45
N ASP A 72 5.50 2.52 16.01
CA ASP A 72 5.68 2.13 17.41
C ASP A 72 5.03 3.16 18.35
N ARG A 73 5.39 4.44 18.14
CA ARG A 73 4.88 5.54 18.95
C ARG A 73 3.38 5.73 18.82
N LEU A 74 2.81 5.58 17.62
CA LEU A 74 1.37 5.65 17.39
C LEU A 74 0.63 4.55 18.17
N PHE A 75 1.15 3.32 18.16
CA PHE A 75 0.62 2.24 19.00
C PHE A 75 0.72 2.54 20.49
N GLU A 76 1.85 3.08 20.96
CA GLU A 76 2.02 3.51 22.36
C GLU A 76 1.04 4.62 22.76
N ALA A 77 0.69 5.50 21.82
CA ALA A 77 -0.30 6.55 22.03
C ALA A 77 -1.76 6.06 21.95
N GLY A 78 -2.00 4.78 21.68
CA GLY A 78 -3.34 4.19 21.68
C GLY A 78 -4.12 4.41 20.38
N ILE A 79 -3.43 4.53 19.24
CA ILE A 79 -4.10 4.46 17.94
C ILE A 79 -4.85 3.12 17.82
N ASN A 80 -6.04 3.14 17.22
CA ASN A 80 -6.86 1.95 17.01
C ASN A 80 -6.52 1.30 15.66
N PRO A 81 -5.85 0.13 15.64
CA PRO A 81 -5.49 -0.56 14.41
C PRO A 81 -6.69 -1.22 13.71
N ASP A 82 -7.79 -1.46 14.44
CA ASP A 82 -8.98 -2.15 13.93
C ASP A 82 -9.90 -1.21 13.11
N LEU A 83 -9.53 0.07 12.94
CA LEU A 83 -10.23 0.98 12.05
C LEU A 83 -9.97 0.61 10.59
N LEU A 84 -10.98 -0.02 9.98
CA LEU A 84 -10.95 -0.34 8.55
C LEU A 84 -10.95 0.94 7.71
N ASN A 85 -10.41 0.88 6.50
CA ASN A 85 -10.63 1.95 5.51
C ASN A 85 -12.09 1.88 4.95
N TYR A 86 -12.49 2.79 4.06
CA TYR A 86 -13.84 2.77 3.50
C TYR A 86 -14.10 1.62 2.50
N ASP A 87 -13.05 0.97 2.01
CA ASP A 87 -13.14 -0.28 1.23
C ASP A 87 -13.26 -1.53 2.13
N GLY A 88 -13.28 -1.35 3.45
CA GLY A 88 -13.34 -2.42 4.44
C GLY A 88 -12.03 -3.19 4.59
N ASP A 89 -10.90 -2.61 4.21
CA ASP A 89 -9.57 -3.19 4.40
C ASP A 89 -9.00 -2.84 5.77
N HIS A 90 -8.28 -3.80 6.34
CA HIS A 90 -7.56 -3.64 7.59
C HIS A 90 -6.15 -3.11 7.30
N VAL A 91 -5.52 -2.37 8.23
CA VAL A 91 -4.16 -1.83 7.98
C VAL A 91 -3.12 -2.91 7.67
N LEU A 92 -3.32 -4.11 8.23
CA LEU A 92 -2.49 -5.30 7.99
C LEU A 92 -2.62 -5.89 6.56
N SER A 93 -3.52 -5.39 5.72
CA SER A 93 -3.58 -5.76 4.29
C SER A 93 -2.98 -4.68 3.38
N GLY A 94 -2.41 -3.61 3.94
CA GLY A 94 -1.82 -2.48 3.22
C GLY A 94 -0.31 -2.55 3.05
N MET A 95 0.24 -1.68 2.19
CA MET A 95 1.68 -1.55 1.92
C MET A 95 2.51 -1.31 3.18
N GLY A 96 2.05 -0.43 4.09
CA GLY A 96 2.75 -0.14 5.34
C GLY A 96 3.04 -1.35 6.21
N TYR A 97 2.08 -2.28 6.27
CA TYR A 97 2.29 -3.54 6.98
C TYR A 97 3.37 -4.39 6.31
N PHE A 98 3.30 -4.58 4.98
CA PHE A 98 4.29 -5.40 4.27
C PHE A 98 5.70 -4.79 4.26
N GLY A 99 5.83 -3.47 4.41
CA GLY A 99 7.12 -2.82 4.59
C GLY A 99 7.83 -3.22 5.89
N HIS A 100 7.06 -3.27 6.99
CA HIS A 100 7.55 -3.49 8.35
C HIS A 100 6.59 -4.39 9.17
N PRO A 101 6.41 -5.68 8.83
CA PRO A 101 5.39 -6.51 9.49
C PRO A 101 5.66 -6.72 10.99
N GLU A 102 6.93 -6.77 11.37
CA GLU A 102 7.38 -7.00 12.75
C GLU A 102 6.90 -5.93 13.73
N ILE A 103 6.84 -4.65 13.30
CA ILE A 103 6.40 -3.59 14.23
C ILE A 103 4.92 -3.73 14.57
N PHE A 104 4.10 -4.20 13.65
CA PHE A 104 2.69 -4.50 13.94
C PHE A 104 2.55 -5.72 14.84
N MET A 105 3.39 -6.74 14.65
CA MET A 105 3.37 -7.94 15.49
C MET A 105 3.86 -7.69 16.92
N LYS A 106 4.78 -6.74 17.12
CA LYS A 106 5.15 -6.23 18.45
C LYS A 106 3.92 -5.77 19.25
N HIS A 107 2.92 -5.19 18.59
CA HIS A 107 1.68 -4.68 19.20
C HIS A 107 0.44 -5.55 18.90
N LYS A 108 0.62 -6.85 18.62
CA LYS A 108 -0.48 -7.76 18.23
C LYS A 108 -1.59 -7.90 19.28
N ASP A 109 -1.28 -7.62 20.54
CA ASP A 109 -2.21 -7.60 21.68
C ASP A 109 -3.20 -6.43 21.60
N LYS A 110 -2.85 -5.36 20.89
CA LYS A 110 -3.72 -4.20 20.61
C LYS A 110 -4.64 -4.42 19.40
N ILE A 111 -4.42 -5.49 18.62
CA ILE A 111 -5.16 -5.80 17.39
C ILE A 111 -6.19 -6.89 17.68
N LYS A 112 -7.48 -6.52 17.68
CA LYS A 112 -8.57 -7.46 17.97
C LYS A 112 -8.98 -8.27 16.75
N THR A 113 -8.95 -7.67 15.57
CA THR A 113 -9.30 -8.33 14.31
C THR A 113 -8.25 -9.38 13.97
N LYS A 114 -8.66 -10.65 13.93
CA LYS A 114 -7.78 -11.77 13.57
C LYS A 114 -8.02 -12.31 12.16
N GLU A 115 -8.98 -11.76 11.43
CA GLU A 115 -9.33 -12.18 10.07
C GLU A 115 -8.95 -11.05 9.11
N ILE A 116 -7.88 -11.28 8.34
CA ILE A 116 -7.29 -10.28 7.45
C ILE A 116 -7.58 -10.66 6.00
N HIS A 117 -8.19 -9.74 5.26
CA HIS A 117 -8.53 -9.94 3.85
C HIS A 117 -7.48 -9.26 2.96
N ILE A 118 -6.75 -10.06 2.19
CA ILE A 118 -5.84 -9.57 1.15
C ILE A 118 -6.62 -9.48 -0.16
N LYS A 119 -6.93 -8.24 -0.56
CA LYS A 119 -7.69 -7.94 -1.78
C LYS A 119 -6.83 -7.47 -2.95
N SER A 120 -5.59 -7.09 -2.69
CA SER A 120 -4.69 -6.50 -3.70
C SER A 120 -3.26 -7.03 -3.56
N ILE A 121 -2.57 -7.18 -4.69
CA ILE A 121 -1.12 -7.33 -4.75
C ILE A 121 -0.50 -5.94 -4.79
N HIS A 122 0.38 -5.66 -3.83
CA HIS A 122 1.10 -4.38 -3.75
C HIS A 122 2.44 -4.52 -4.46
N LEU A 123 2.49 -4.15 -5.74
CA LEU A 123 3.68 -4.28 -6.60
C LEU A 123 4.97 -3.74 -5.96
N SER A 124 4.85 -2.64 -5.20
CA SER A 124 6.00 -2.00 -4.57
C SER A 124 6.62 -2.77 -3.41
N HIS A 125 5.86 -3.67 -2.79
CA HIS A 125 6.27 -4.50 -1.65
C HIS A 125 6.09 -6.00 -1.93
N ILE A 126 5.90 -6.39 -3.19
CA ILE A 126 5.54 -7.75 -3.58
C ILE A 126 6.53 -8.80 -3.09
N GLU A 127 7.82 -8.45 -3.06
CA GLU A 127 8.92 -9.26 -2.55
C GLU A 127 8.80 -9.55 -1.04
N LYS A 128 8.12 -8.66 -0.30
CA LYS A 128 7.87 -8.78 1.15
C LYS A 128 6.48 -9.33 1.46
N MET A 129 5.55 -9.35 0.50
CA MET A 129 4.16 -9.75 0.76
C MET A 129 4.07 -11.19 1.28
N ARG A 130 4.83 -12.12 0.69
CA ARG A 130 4.88 -13.52 1.15
C ARG A 130 5.30 -13.59 2.61
N GLU A 131 6.43 -12.96 2.95
CA GLU A 131 6.96 -12.92 4.31
C GLU A 131 5.95 -12.32 5.30
N GLY A 132 5.37 -11.16 4.98
CA GLY A 132 4.36 -10.53 5.83
C GLY A 132 3.12 -11.41 6.04
N ILE A 133 2.65 -12.11 5.01
CA ILE A 133 1.54 -13.07 5.16
C ILE A 133 1.92 -14.23 6.08
N GLU A 134 3.13 -14.80 5.95
CA GLU A 134 3.57 -15.87 6.85
C GLU A 134 3.67 -15.39 8.30
N ILE A 135 4.14 -14.16 8.52
CA ILE A 135 4.19 -13.54 9.84
C ILE A 135 2.79 -13.43 10.46
N LEU A 136 1.77 -13.03 9.69
CA LEU A 136 0.37 -13.04 10.17
C LEU A 136 -0.05 -14.45 10.60
N LEU A 137 0.17 -15.44 9.74
CA LEU A 137 -0.23 -16.83 10.00
C LEU A 137 0.46 -17.41 11.23
N GLN A 138 1.72 -17.07 11.47
CA GLN A 138 2.49 -17.47 12.66
C GLN A 138 2.03 -16.78 13.95
N ASN A 139 1.29 -15.67 13.85
CA ASN A 139 0.80 -14.88 14.98
C ASN A 139 -0.71 -15.02 15.21
N ASP A 140 -1.27 -16.19 14.89
CA ASP A 140 -2.68 -16.56 15.10
C ASP A 140 -3.71 -15.75 14.29
N PHE A 141 -3.28 -15.10 13.20
CA PHE A 141 -4.21 -14.47 12.25
C PHE A 141 -4.62 -15.47 11.16
N LYS A 142 -5.88 -15.36 10.75
CA LYS A 142 -6.39 -16.01 9.54
C LYS A 142 -6.30 -15.03 8.39
N VAL A 143 -5.74 -15.50 7.27
CA VAL A 143 -5.62 -14.70 6.05
C VAL A 143 -6.58 -15.24 5.00
N PHE A 144 -7.45 -14.36 4.52
CA PHE A 144 -8.39 -14.63 3.44
C PHE A 144 -7.96 -13.87 2.21
N TYR A 145 -8.10 -14.49 1.05
CA TYR A 145 -7.79 -13.86 -0.23
C TYR A 145 -9.10 -13.58 -0.95
N SER A 146 -9.21 -12.41 -1.56
CA SER A 146 -10.37 -12.08 -2.38
C SER A 146 -10.45 -13.01 -3.60
N ASN A 147 -11.66 -13.48 -3.94
CA ASN A 147 -11.90 -14.21 -5.20
C ASN A 147 -11.57 -13.36 -6.44
N LEU A 148 -11.56 -12.03 -6.28
CA LEU A 148 -11.15 -11.08 -7.29
C LEU A 148 -10.04 -10.19 -6.69
N MET A 149 -8.79 -10.50 -7.01
CA MET A 149 -7.61 -9.84 -6.46
C MET A 149 -7.13 -8.74 -7.40
N ARG A 150 -7.01 -7.52 -6.88
CA ARG A 150 -6.52 -6.39 -7.66
C ARG A 150 -5.04 -6.54 -7.88
N ILE A 151 -4.61 -6.26 -9.09
CA ILE A 151 -3.22 -6.26 -9.49
C ILE A 151 -2.85 -4.99 -10.23
N GLU A 152 -1.55 -4.68 -10.27
CA GLU A 152 -0.99 -3.76 -11.26
C GLU A 152 -0.47 -4.61 -12.43
N ASP A 153 -1.08 -4.47 -13.61
CA ASP A 153 -0.62 -5.16 -14.81
C ASP A 153 0.62 -4.47 -15.38
N ILE A 154 1.79 -5.05 -15.06
CA ILE A 154 3.09 -4.56 -15.54
C ILE A 154 3.42 -5.02 -16.96
N THR A 155 2.55 -5.81 -17.60
CA THR A 155 2.75 -6.33 -18.97
C THR A 155 2.22 -5.38 -20.04
N THR A 156 1.21 -4.57 -19.70
CA THR A 156 0.63 -3.56 -20.59
C THR A 156 1.36 -2.22 -20.48
N TRP A 157 2.69 -2.23 -20.61
CA TRP A 157 3.45 -1.00 -20.79
C TRP A 157 3.16 -0.49 -22.21
N ASP A 158 2.09 0.27 -22.36
CA ASP A 158 1.74 0.91 -23.63
C ASP A 158 2.27 2.35 -23.63
N GLU A 159 2.85 2.77 -24.75
CA GLU A 159 3.32 4.14 -24.98
C GLU A 159 2.16 5.16 -24.81
N GLU A 160 0.90 4.71 -24.94
CA GLU A 160 -0.29 5.52 -24.68
C GLU A 160 -0.41 6.02 -23.22
N GLN A 161 0.19 5.33 -22.24
CA GLN A 161 0.20 5.81 -20.84
C GLN A 161 1.29 6.87 -20.57
N ALA A 162 2.07 7.27 -21.57
CA ALA A 162 3.28 8.03 -21.41
C ALA A 162 3.19 9.51 -21.82
N TRP A 163 2.02 10.05 -22.17
CA TRP A 163 1.91 11.43 -22.68
C TRP A 163 2.46 12.51 -21.73
N TYR A 164 2.60 12.20 -20.43
CA TYR A 164 3.13 13.08 -19.39
C TYR A 164 4.52 12.69 -18.85
N ARG A 165 5.14 11.60 -19.33
CA ARG A 165 6.45 11.12 -18.87
C ARG A 165 7.54 11.40 -19.90
N THR A 166 8.70 11.83 -19.43
CA THR A 166 9.94 11.88 -20.22
C THR A 166 10.38 10.48 -20.63
N GLU A 167 11.22 10.40 -21.66
CA GLU A 167 11.86 9.15 -22.09
C GLU A 167 12.61 8.47 -20.93
N GLN A 168 13.32 9.25 -20.10
CA GLN A 168 14.04 8.72 -18.95
C GLN A 168 13.09 8.15 -17.88
N GLU A 169 11.96 8.80 -17.60
CA GLU A 169 10.95 8.27 -16.67
C GLU A 169 10.33 6.98 -17.18
N ASN A 170 10.11 6.88 -18.49
CA ASN A 170 9.66 5.65 -19.14
C ASN A 170 10.68 4.52 -18.99
N ILE A 171 11.97 4.78 -19.23
CA ILE A 171 13.06 3.81 -19.03
C ILE A 171 13.15 3.38 -17.56
N ASN A 172 13.05 4.32 -16.62
CA ASN A 172 13.09 4.05 -15.19
C ASN A 172 11.93 3.13 -14.77
N MET A 173 10.71 3.41 -15.26
CA MET A 173 9.54 2.61 -14.95
C MET A 173 9.61 1.20 -15.56
N LYS A 174 10.06 1.08 -16.83
CA LYS A 174 10.35 -0.23 -17.44
C LYS A 174 11.34 -1.03 -16.61
N THR A 175 12.44 -0.39 -16.21
CA THR A 175 13.48 -1.01 -15.39
C THR A 175 12.93 -1.46 -14.05
N TYR A 176 12.08 -0.65 -13.42
CA TYR A 176 11.40 -0.99 -12.17
C TYR A 176 10.48 -2.21 -12.33
N TYR A 177 9.59 -2.23 -13.32
CA TYR A 177 8.71 -3.36 -13.60
C TYR A 177 9.48 -4.65 -13.93
N MET A 178 10.53 -4.55 -14.74
CA MET A 178 11.39 -5.69 -15.05
C MET A 178 12.09 -6.26 -13.81
N LYS A 179 12.49 -5.42 -12.84
CA LYS A 179 13.03 -5.86 -11.55
C LYS A 179 11.99 -6.62 -10.73
N LYS A 180 10.73 -6.16 -10.72
CA LYS A 180 9.64 -6.79 -9.96
C LYS A 180 9.05 -8.04 -10.61
N ARG A 181 9.30 -8.28 -11.91
CA ARG A 181 8.70 -9.38 -12.69
C ARG A 181 8.82 -10.74 -12.02
N ASN A 182 10.01 -11.11 -11.53
CA ASN A 182 10.21 -12.43 -10.93
C ASN A 182 9.52 -12.54 -9.57
N ASP A 183 9.65 -11.52 -8.71
CA ASP A 183 8.94 -11.47 -7.42
C ASP A 183 7.42 -11.59 -7.61
N TYR A 184 6.91 -11.03 -8.72
CA TYR A 184 5.52 -11.14 -9.12
C TYR A 184 5.13 -12.57 -9.47
N ILE A 185 5.90 -13.22 -10.35
CA ILE A 185 5.67 -14.63 -10.70
C ILE A 185 5.71 -15.49 -9.43
N ASP A 186 6.72 -15.29 -8.59
CA ASP A 186 6.92 -16.05 -7.35
C ASP A 186 5.73 -15.87 -6.39
N PHE A 187 5.20 -14.66 -6.27
CA PHE A 187 4.03 -14.40 -5.44
C PHE A 187 2.75 -15.02 -6.01
N LEU A 188 2.56 -15.01 -7.34
CA LEU A 188 1.42 -15.66 -7.97
C LEU A 188 1.48 -17.20 -7.85
N GLU A 189 2.65 -17.80 -8.01
CA GLU A 189 2.86 -19.24 -7.76
C GLU A 189 2.58 -19.57 -6.29
N TYR A 190 3.01 -18.71 -5.34
CA TYR A 190 2.68 -18.86 -3.92
C TYR A 190 1.16 -18.87 -3.65
N LEU A 191 0.39 -17.99 -4.29
CA LEU A 191 -1.08 -18.00 -4.17
C LEU A 191 -1.69 -19.30 -4.74
N LYS A 192 -1.14 -19.79 -5.85
CA LYS A 192 -1.57 -21.03 -6.50
C LYS A 192 -1.29 -22.27 -5.65
N GLU A 193 -0.12 -22.37 -5.02
CA GLU A 193 0.24 -23.46 -4.09
C GLU A 193 -0.75 -23.56 -2.92
N ARG A 194 -1.26 -22.43 -2.46
CA ARG A 194 -2.27 -22.35 -1.41
C ARG A 194 -3.69 -22.69 -1.90
N LYS A 195 -3.85 -23.06 -3.18
CA LYS A 195 -5.14 -23.37 -3.83
C LYS A 195 -6.15 -22.23 -3.68
N VAL A 196 -5.65 -21.00 -3.73
CA VAL A 196 -6.48 -19.80 -3.73
C VAL A 196 -6.99 -19.59 -5.16
N TYR A 197 -8.29 -19.78 -5.35
CA TYR A 197 -8.94 -19.58 -6.65
C TYR A 197 -9.36 -18.12 -6.81
N SER A 198 -8.38 -17.23 -7.01
CA SER A 198 -8.61 -15.83 -7.30
C SER A 198 -8.48 -15.56 -8.80
N ARG A 199 -9.46 -14.88 -9.38
CA ARG A 199 -9.23 -14.12 -10.61
C ARG A 199 -8.48 -12.86 -10.28
N LEU A 200 -7.60 -12.44 -11.17
CA LEU A 200 -6.88 -11.19 -11.06
C LEU A 200 -7.61 -10.13 -11.87
N PHE A 201 -7.57 -8.88 -11.42
CA PHE A 201 -8.05 -7.77 -12.24
C PHE A 201 -7.14 -6.56 -12.14
N ASN A 202 -6.99 -5.88 -13.28
CA ASN A 202 -6.30 -4.61 -13.38
C ASN A 202 -7.31 -3.55 -13.82
N ILE A 203 -7.25 -2.37 -13.20
CA ILE A 203 -7.98 -1.19 -13.66
C ILE A 203 -6.98 -0.33 -14.42
N ARG A 204 -7.22 -0.08 -15.70
CA ARG A 204 -6.33 0.77 -16.51
C ARG A 204 -6.30 2.19 -15.93
N LEU A 205 -5.10 2.75 -15.75
CA LEU A 205 -4.94 4.12 -15.28
C LEU A 205 -5.72 5.10 -16.19
N ASN A 206 -6.47 6.01 -15.57
CA ASN A 206 -7.30 7.01 -16.25
C ASN A 206 -8.41 6.43 -17.15
N SER A 207 -8.82 5.18 -16.93
CA SER A 207 -9.94 4.54 -17.62
C SER A 207 -10.82 3.78 -16.63
N ASN A 208 -12.05 3.45 -17.06
CA ASN A 208 -12.93 2.50 -16.38
C ASN A 208 -12.75 1.06 -16.91
N ASP A 209 -11.75 0.84 -17.77
CA ASP A 209 -11.46 -0.47 -18.34
C ASP A 209 -10.90 -1.40 -17.27
N ILE A 210 -11.57 -2.55 -17.12
CA ILE A 210 -11.18 -3.63 -16.23
C ILE A 210 -10.72 -4.80 -17.10
N THR A 211 -9.48 -5.23 -16.93
CA THR A 211 -8.96 -6.45 -17.53
C THR A 211 -8.95 -7.55 -16.48
N LEU A 212 -9.44 -8.73 -16.84
CA LEU A 212 -9.45 -9.93 -15.99
C LEU A 212 -8.40 -10.92 -16.47
N PHE A 213 -7.76 -11.60 -15.54
CA PHE A 213 -6.80 -12.66 -15.83
C PHE A 213 -7.03 -13.85 -14.90
N ASP A 214 -6.83 -15.05 -15.43
CA ASP A 214 -6.53 -16.20 -14.57
C ASP A 214 -5.06 -16.13 -14.12
N ILE A 215 -4.73 -16.71 -12.96
CA ILE A 215 -3.36 -16.65 -12.41
C ILE A 215 -2.34 -17.22 -13.40
N ASP A 216 -2.64 -18.38 -14.01
CA ASP A 216 -1.74 -19.02 -14.99
C ASP A 216 -1.54 -18.15 -16.23
N GLU A 217 -2.59 -17.47 -16.70
CA GLU A 217 -2.48 -16.54 -17.84
C GLU A 217 -1.54 -15.38 -17.52
N MET A 218 -1.67 -14.78 -16.33
CA MET A 218 -0.83 -13.67 -15.91
C MET A 218 0.63 -14.10 -15.72
N ILE A 219 0.87 -15.28 -15.14
CA ILE A 219 2.23 -15.85 -15.01
C ILE A 219 2.87 -16.01 -16.39
N GLU A 220 2.16 -16.55 -17.37
CA GLU A 220 2.70 -16.71 -18.73
C GLU A 220 3.00 -15.36 -19.38
N LYS A 221 2.12 -14.37 -19.23
CA LYS A 221 2.38 -12.99 -19.71
C LYS A 221 3.63 -12.39 -19.08
N LEU A 222 3.82 -12.56 -17.77
CA LEU A 222 5.03 -12.11 -17.06
C LEU A 222 6.28 -12.84 -17.57
N ARG A 223 6.21 -14.15 -17.82
CA ARG A 223 7.34 -14.93 -18.39
C ARG A 223 7.74 -14.46 -19.79
N LEU A 224 6.80 -13.94 -20.56
CA LEU A 224 7.04 -13.39 -21.89
C LEU A 224 7.66 -11.97 -21.86
N MET A 225 7.65 -11.28 -20.72
CA MET A 225 8.35 -10.00 -20.57
C MET A 225 9.86 -10.20 -20.69
N LYS A 226 10.44 -9.76 -21.81
CA LYS A 226 11.88 -9.84 -22.08
C LYS A 226 12.57 -8.54 -21.65
N PRO A 227 13.76 -8.62 -21.03
CA PRO A 227 14.58 -7.43 -20.85
C PRO A 227 14.98 -6.91 -22.23
N GLU A 228 14.53 -5.71 -22.57
CA GLU A 228 15.08 -4.98 -23.72
C GLU A 228 16.52 -4.58 -23.34
N LEU A 229 17.51 -5.15 -24.04
CA LEU A 229 18.89 -4.69 -23.95
C LEU A 229 18.95 -3.29 -24.57
N TYR A 230 18.76 -2.26 -23.76
CA TYR A 230 19.10 -0.89 -24.15
C TYR A 230 20.63 -0.80 -24.20
N ILE A 231 21.21 -1.12 -25.36
CA ILE A 231 22.57 -0.68 -25.67
C ILE A 231 22.45 0.84 -25.84
N VAL A 232 22.73 1.57 -24.77
CA VAL A 232 22.92 3.02 -24.82
C VAL A 232 24.15 3.25 -25.71
N LYS A 233 23.94 3.87 -26.88
CA LYS A 233 25.04 4.37 -27.72
C LYS A 233 25.60 5.64 -27.13
#